data_AF-A0A0H3C581-F1
#
_entry.id   AF-A0A0H3C581-F1
#
_cell.length_a   1.000
_cell.length_b   1.000
_cell.length_c   1.000
_cell.angle_alpha   90.00
_cell.angle_beta   90.00
_cell.angle_gamma   90.00
#
_symmetry.space_group_name_H-M   'P 1'
#
loop_
_entity.id
_entity.type
_entity.pdbx_description
1 polymer ?
#
loop_
_entity_poly.entity_id
_entity_poly.type
_entity_poly.pdbx_seq_one_letter_code
_entity_poly.pdbx_strand_id
1 'polypeptide(L)' 'MSKRNRDIDKAIASLDETRKKYFNLLDEIKNDKYFFPVIMNICSYYSVKKLPYDELLEVNRLAEIKLEKELYELILSK' A
#
# COMPACT_ATOMS: atom_id res chain seq x y z
N MET A 1 9.61 -32.80 -15.51
CA MET A 1 8.53 -31.79 -15.35
C MET A 1 8.22 -31.12 -16.68
N SER A 2 6.94 -30.99 -17.04
CA SER A 2 6.50 -30.34 -18.29
C SER A 2 6.95 -28.87 -18.35
N LYS A 3 7.24 -28.35 -19.56
CA LYS A 3 7.56 -26.93 -19.79
C LYS A 3 6.52 -26.00 -19.16
N ARG A 4 5.24 -26.40 -19.23
CA ARG A 4 4.10 -25.69 -18.66
C ARG A 4 4.19 -25.51 -17.13
N ASN A 5 4.67 -26.52 -16.40
CA ASN A 5 4.83 -26.43 -14.95
C ASN A 5 5.95 -25.43 -14.58
N ARG A 6 7.06 -25.44 -15.34
CA ARG A 6 8.17 -24.48 -15.13
C ARG A 6 7.77 -23.03 -15.38
N ASP A 7 6.90 -22.79 -16.35
CA ASP A 7 6.40 -21.45 -16.66
C ASP A 7 5.42 -20.96 -15.57
N ILE A 8 4.61 -21.87 -15.02
CA ILE A 8 3.74 -21.58 -13.86
C ILE A 8 4.57 -21.25 -12.62
N ASP A 9 5.60 -22.05 -12.31
CA ASP A 9 6.48 -21.82 -11.16
C ASP A 9 7.19 -20.45 -11.24
N LYS A 10 7.63 -20.05 -12.44
CA LYS A 10 8.22 -18.72 -12.68
C LYS A 10 7.23 -17.60 -12.48
N ALA A 11 5.99 -17.78 -12.94
CA ALA A 11 4.93 -16.78 -12.75
C ALA A 11 4.60 -16.60 -11.26
N ILE A 12 4.51 -17.70 -10.51
CA ILE A 12 4.29 -17.67 -9.05
C ILE A 12 5.45 -16.92 -8.36
N ALA A 13 6.70 -17.25 -8.67
CA ALA A 13 7.86 -16.57 -8.10
C ALA A 13 7.88 -15.06 -8.41
N SER A 14 7.54 -14.66 -9.64
CA SER A 14 7.45 -13.26 -10.04
C SER A 14 6.34 -12.50 -9.30
N LEU A 15 5.19 -13.14 -9.05
CA LEU A 15 4.10 -12.57 -8.26
C LEU A 15 4.52 -12.38 -6.80
N ASP A 16 5.21 -13.36 -6.21
CA ASP A 16 5.71 -13.28 -4.83
C ASP A 16 6.75 -12.15 -4.67
N GLU A 17 7.67 -11.99 -5.63
CA GLU A 17 8.61 -10.87 -5.63
C GLU A 17 7.91 -9.52 -5.74
N THR A 18 6.91 -9.42 -6.62
CA THR A 18 6.14 -8.19 -6.82
C THR A 18 5.35 -7.83 -5.56
N ARG A 19 4.74 -8.83 -4.92
CA ARG A 19 4.06 -8.69 -3.63
C ARG A 19 5.00 -8.17 -2.55
N LYS A 20 6.20 -8.76 -2.43
CA LYS A 20 7.20 -8.30 -1.45
C LYS A 20 7.62 -6.85 -1.69
N LYS A 21 7.88 -6.48 -2.94
CA LYS A 21 8.22 -5.09 -3.31
C LYS A 21 7.11 -4.11 -2.94
N TYR A 22 5.85 -4.48 -3.17
CA TYR A 22 4.70 -3.66 -2.81
C TYR A 22 4.61 -3.41 -1.29
N PHE A 23 4.74 -4.45 -0.47
CA PHE A 23 4.68 -4.28 0.98
C PHE A 23 5.89 -3.51 1.55
N ASN A 24 7.09 -3.75 1.03
CA ASN A 24 8.27 -2.95 1.42
C ASN A 24 8.08 -1.47 1.10
N LEU A 25 7.51 -1.16 -0.08
CA LEU A 25 7.20 0.21 -0.47
C LEU A 25 6.17 0.85 0.49
N LEU A 26 5.14 0.11 0.88
CA LEU A 26 4.18 0.60 1.88
C LEU A 26 4.83 0.91 3.23
N ASP A 27 5.76 0.06 3.69
CA ASP A 27 6.51 0.28 4.92
C ASP A 27 7.43 1.51 4.84
N GLU A 28 8.09 1.73 3.69
CA GLU A 28 8.90 2.92 3.44
C GLU A 28 8.03 4.19 3.45
N ILE A 29 6.90 4.17 2.74
CA ILE A 29 5.98 5.30 2.63
C ILE A 29 5.32 5.62 3.97
N LYS A 30 4.97 4.62 4.77
CA LYS A 30 4.35 4.83 6.10
C LYS A 30 5.19 5.73 7.01
N ASN A 31 6.51 5.73 6.84
CA ASN A 31 7.40 6.62 7.58
C ASN A 31 7.38 8.06 7.05
N ASP A 32 6.87 8.30 5.84
CA ASP A 32 6.66 9.62 5.28
C ASP A 32 5.22 10.10 5.43
N LYS A 33 5.03 10.92 6.47
CA LYS A 33 3.78 11.54 6.86
C LYS A 33 3.13 12.43 5.80
N TYR A 34 3.82 12.81 4.72
CA TYR A 34 3.24 13.58 3.62
C TYR A 34 2.87 12.68 2.44
N PHE A 35 3.68 11.66 2.12
CA PHE A 35 3.41 10.80 0.97
C PHE A 35 2.36 9.73 1.26
N PHE A 36 2.28 9.20 2.48
CA PHE A 36 1.35 8.13 2.80
C PHE A 36 -0.12 8.50 2.53
N PRO A 37 -0.63 9.66 3.00
CA PRO A 37 -2.02 10.05 2.71
C PRO A 37 -2.28 10.36 1.24
N VAL A 38 -1.26 10.81 0.51
CA VAL A 38 -1.35 11.11 -0.93
C VAL A 38 -1.46 9.82 -1.73
N ILE A 39 -0.64 8.82 -1.41
CA ILE A 39 -0.64 7.52 -2.08
C ILE A 39 -1.91 6.75 -1.77
N MET A 40 -2.42 6.85 -0.54
CA MET A 40 -3.73 6.32 -0.17
C MET A 40 -4.91 7.13 -0.73
N ASN A 41 -4.66 8.16 -1.55
CA ASN A 41 -5.68 9.02 -2.17
C ASN A 41 -6.67 9.60 -1.14
N ILE A 42 -6.15 10.04 0.01
CA ILE A 42 -6.90 10.74 1.05
C ILE A 42 -6.91 12.25 0.77
N CYS A 43 -5.76 12.81 0.38
CA CYS A 43 -5.63 14.22 0.05
C CYS A 43 -4.53 14.44 -1.01
N SER A 44 -4.53 15.64 -1.62
CA SER A 44 -3.48 15.99 -2.59
C SER A 44 -2.18 16.37 -1.88
N TYR A 45 -1.05 16.23 -2.58
CA TYR A 45 0.25 16.70 -2.07
C TYR A 45 0.24 18.19 -1.71
N TYR A 46 -0.49 19.01 -2.49
CA TYR A 46 -0.63 20.43 -2.21
C TYR A 46 -1.42 20.71 -0.93
N SER A 47 -2.42 19.87 -0.63
CA SER A 47 -3.22 19.95 0.59
C SER A 47 -2.42 19.51 1.81
N VAL A 48 -1.78 18.34 1.75
CA VAL A 48 -1.09 17.74 2.91
C VAL A 48 0.06 18.60 3.42
N LYS A 49 0.76 19.30 2.52
CA LYS A 49 1.89 20.19 2.86
C LYS A 49 1.47 21.41 3.68
N LYS A 50 0.20 21.80 3.62
CA LYS A 50 -0.33 22.98 4.31
C LYS A 50 -0.96 22.64 5.66
N LEU A 51 -1.13 21.36 5.98
CA LEU A 51 -1.77 20.94 7.22
C LEU A 51 -0.85 21.25 8.42
N PRO A 52 -1.40 21.78 9.53
CA PRO A 52 -0.69 21.78 10.80
C PRO A 52 -0.42 20.35 11.26
N TYR A 53 0.52 20.20 12.20
CA TYR A 53 0.97 18.88 12.65
C TYR A 53 -0.16 17.98 13.17
N ASP A 54 -1.12 18.54 13.91
CA ASP A 54 -2.24 17.78 14.47
C ASP A 54 -3.17 17.23 13.36
N GLU A 55 -3.51 18.06 12.38
CA GLU A 55 -4.29 17.63 11.20
C GLU A 55 -3.52 16.60 10.36
N LEU A 56 -2.20 16.75 10.28
CA LEU A 56 -1.34 15.80 9.57
C LEU A 56 -1.35 14.42 10.25
N LEU A 57 -1.36 14.36 11.59
CA LEU A 57 -1.53 13.12 12.33
C LEU A 57 -2.88 12.46 12.04
N GLU A 58 -3.96 13.25 12.03
CA GLU A 58 -5.31 12.74 11.73
C GLU A 58 -5.40 12.17 10.31
N VAL A 59 -4.86 12.88 9.32
CA VAL A 59 -4.86 12.47 7.92
C VAL A 59 -4.02 11.20 7.70
N ASN A 60 -2.90 11.05 8.41
CA ASN A 60 -2.14 9.80 8.40
C ASN A 60 -2.94 8.64 9.02
N ARG A 61 -3.63 8.88 10.13
CA ARG A 61 -4.47 7.86 10.76
C ARG A 61 -5.62 7.42 9.85
N LEU A 62 -6.24 8.35 9.11
CA LEU A 62 -7.24 8.03 8.10
C LEU A 62 -6.68 7.16 6.98
N ALA A 63 -5.46 7.44 6.52
CA ALA A 63 -4.78 6.63 5.51
C ALA A 63 -4.50 5.20 6.01
N GLU A 64 -4.12 5.03 7.29
CA GLU A 64 -3.93 3.71 7.90
C GLU A 64 -5.24 2.92 7.99
N ILE A 65 -6.32 3.55 8.46
CA ILE A 65 -7.64 2.92 8.55
C ILE A 65 -8.13 2.50 7.16
N LYS A 66 -7.91 3.33 6.14
CA LYS A 66 -8.27 3.00 4.76
C LYS A 66 -7.52 1.76 4.26
N LEU A 67 -6.21 1.68 4.51
CA LEU A 67 -5.40 0.51 4.15
C LEU A 67 -5.93 -0.75 4.84
N GLU A 68 -6.22 -0.68 6.14
CA GLU A 68 -6.76 -1.80 6.90
C GLU A 68 -8.12 -2.28 6.36
N LYS A 69 -9.02 -1.33 6.06
CA LYS A 69 -10.31 -1.61 5.41
C LYS A 69 -10.13 -2.32 4.07
N GLU A 70 -9.27 -1.81 3.19
CA GLU A 70 -9.03 -2.40 1.87
C GLU A 70 -8.45 -3.82 1.97
N LEU A 71 -7.58 -4.07 2.96
CA LEU A 71 -7.07 -5.42 3.25
C LEU A 71 -8.19 -6.37 3.71
N TYR A 72 -9.07 -5.93 4.62
CA TYR A 72 -10.21 -6.75 5.05
C TYR A 72 -11.18 -7.02 3.90
N GLU A 73 -11.51 -6.02 3.08
CA GLU A 73 -12.37 -6.20 1.91
C GLU A 73 -11.77 -7.21 0.92
N LEU A 74 -10.45 -7.15 0.69
CA LEU A 74 -9.77 -8.11 -0.18
C LEU A 74 -9.80 -9.55 0.39
N ILE A 75 -9.67 -9.70 1.71
CA ILE A 75 -9.75 -11.01 2.38
C ILE A 75 -11.18 -11.56 2.36
N LEU A 76 -12.18 -10.72 2.64
CA LEU A 76 -13.60 -11.10 2.73
C LEU A 76 -14.30 -11.20 1.36
N SER A 77 -13.73 -10.62 0.30
CA SER A 77 -14.24 -10.75 -1.08
C SER A 77 -13.97 -12.10 -1.73
N LYS A 78 -13.30 -13.02 -1.01
CA LYS A 78 -13.12 -14.43 -1.37
C LYS A 78 -14.14 -15.31 -0.68
#